data_AF-G5LWK9-F1
#
_entry.id   AF-G5LWK9-F1
#
_cell.length_a   1.000
_cell.length_b   1.000
_cell.length_c   1.000
_cell.angle_alpha   90.00
_cell.angle_beta   90.00
_cell.angle_gamma   90.00
#
_symmetry.space_group_name_H-M   'P 1'
#
loop_
_entity.id
_entity.type
_entity.pdbx_description
1 polymer ?
#
loop_
_entity_poly.entity_id
_entity_poly.type
_entity_poly.pdbx_seq_one_letter_code
_entity_poly.pdbx_strand_id
1 'polypeptide(L)'
;MQLPQPNLGVRTNALIDTPFLLKTAETIRLGTGIPQIFNDEVVVPAFLNRGVSLEDARDYAVVGCVELSIPGRTYGLHDIAMFNLLKVMEISLYENEGNDTLTYEALLAHIRAKISHYITLMVEGSNICDIGHRDWAPVPLLSSFISDCLEKGRDITDGG
;
A
#
# COMPACT_ATOMS: atom_id res chain seq x y z
N MET A 1 16.22 18.69 -13.04
CA MET A 1 17.18 17.57 -13.14
C MET A 1 16.41 16.34 -13.62
N GLN A 2 17.00 15.49 -14.46
CA GLN A 2 16.39 14.25 -14.96
C GLN A 2 17.08 13.05 -14.30
N LEU A 3 17.00 13.01 -12.97
CA LEU A 3 17.54 11.93 -12.17
C LEU A 3 16.40 11.02 -11.72
N PRO A 4 16.66 9.73 -11.48
CA PRO A 4 15.62 8.78 -11.07
C PRO A 4 15.05 9.06 -9.67
N GLN A 5 15.69 9.93 -8.88
CA GLN A 5 15.25 10.32 -7.54
C GLN A 5 15.24 11.85 -7.42
N PRO A 6 14.29 12.42 -6.65
CA PRO A 6 13.23 11.75 -5.89
C PRO A 6 12.14 11.15 -6.81
N ASN A 7 11.38 10.17 -6.30
CA ASN A 7 10.18 9.68 -6.97
C ASN A 7 9.07 10.75 -6.90
N LEU A 8 8.97 11.56 -7.96
CA LEU A 8 8.08 12.72 -7.98
C LEU A 8 6.62 12.27 -8.17
N GLY A 9 5.75 12.65 -7.23
CA GLY A 9 4.31 12.45 -7.32
C GLY A 9 3.56 13.78 -7.41
N VAL A 10 2.44 13.78 -8.15
CA VAL A 10 1.50 14.89 -8.24
C VAL A 10 0.12 14.39 -7.85
N ARG A 11 -0.45 15.01 -6.82
CA ARG A 11 -1.85 14.82 -6.44
C ARG A 11 -2.74 15.67 -7.34
N THR A 12 -3.85 15.08 -7.77
CA THR A 12 -4.79 15.68 -8.70
C THR A 12 -6.20 15.59 -8.16
N ASN A 13 -6.99 16.61 -8.49
CA ASN A 13 -8.42 16.68 -8.24
C ASN A 13 -9.09 17.61 -9.25
N ALA A 14 -10.41 17.64 -9.27
CA ALA A 14 -11.23 18.42 -10.18
C ALA A 14 -11.04 19.95 -10.04
N LEU A 15 -10.47 20.41 -8.93
CA LEU A 15 -10.22 21.83 -8.64
C LEU A 15 -8.76 22.24 -8.86
N ILE A 16 -7.92 21.33 -9.38
CA ILE A 16 -6.51 21.62 -9.63
C ILE A 16 -6.35 22.78 -10.62
N ASP A 17 -5.37 23.64 -10.35
CA ASP A 17 -5.05 24.75 -11.23
C ASP A 17 -4.59 24.26 -12.61
N THR A 18 -5.27 24.70 -13.67
CA THR A 18 -4.99 24.28 -15.05
C THR A 18 -3.54 24.54 -15.47
N PRO A 19 -2.93 25.72 -15.22
CA PRO A 19 -1.50 25.92 -15.45
C PRO A 19 -0.59 24.88 -14.78
N PHE A 20 -0.86 24.50 -13.53
CA PHE A 20 -0.08 23.46 -12.85
C PHE A 20 -0.29 22.07 -13.46
N LEU A 21 -1.52 21.73 -13.86
CA LEU A 21 -1.83 20.49 -14.58
C LEU A 21 -1.11 20.42 -15.95
N LEU A 22 -1.09 21.54 -16.68
CA LEU A 22 -0.33 21.65 -17.93
C LEU A 22 1.17 21.47 -17.68
N LYS A 23 1.71 22.05 -16.60
CA LYS A 23 3.12 21.87 -16.24
C LYS A 23 3.47 20.43 -15.88
N THR A 24 2.53 19.75 -15.24
CA THR A 24 2.61 18.31 -14.95
C THR A 24 2.70 17.51 -16.26
N ALA A 25 1.82 17.79 -17.22
CA ALA A 25 1.84 17.16 -18.54
C ALA A 25 3.13 17.45 -19.34
N GLU A 26 3.64 18.69 -19.28
CA GLU A 26 4.95 19.03 -19.87
C GLU A 26 6.09 18.20 -19.28
N THR A 27 6.02 17.89 -17.98
CA THR A 27 7.02 17.07 -17.29
C THR A 27 6.95 15.62 -17.74
N ILE A 28 5.74 15.04 -17.84
CA ILE A 28 5.52 13.70 -18.38
C ILE A 28 6.09 13.58 -19.80
N ARG A 29 5.89 14.60 -20.65
CA ARG A 29 6.39 14.65 -22.03
C ARG A 29 7.92 14.50 -22.13
N LEU A 30 8.67 14.80 -21.07
CA LEU A 30 10.12 14.61 -21.04
C LEU A 30 10.52 13.12 -21.07
N GLY A 31 9.59 12.18 -20.88
CA GLY A 31 9.84 10.75 -21.05
C GLY A 31 10.65 10.09 -19.93
N THR A 32 10.70 10.73 -18.75
CA THR A 32 11.44 10.22 -17.59
C THR A 32 10.65 9.20 -16.77
N GLY A 33 9.35 9.04 -17.04
CA GLY A 33 8.44 8.18 -16.26
C GLY A 33 7.85 8.83 -15.01
N ILE A 34 8.23 10.07 -14.69
CA ILE A 34 7.72 10.88 -13.59
C ILE A 34 7.10 12.19 -14.12
N PRO A 35 6.15 12.82 -13.41
CA PRO A 35 5.59 12.43 -12.12
C PRO A 35 4.58 11.29 -12.19
N GLN A 36 4.43 10.59 -11.07
CA GLN A 36 3.29 9.74 -10.79
C GLN A 36 2.05 10.60 -10.50
N ILE A 37 0.87 10.13 -10.88
CA ILE A 37 -0.38 10.88 -10.74
C ILE A 37 -1.31 10.17 -9.77
N PHE A 38 -1.74 10.88 -8.73
CA PHE A 38 -2.61 10.38 -7.67
C PHE A 38 -3.94 11.13 -7.68
N ASN A 39 -5.05 10.41 -7.51
CA ASN A 39 -6.41 10.94 -7.63
C ASN A 39 -7.03 11.12 -6.25
N ASP A 40 -7.18 12.37 -5.79
CA ASP A 40 -7.71 12.68 -4.46
C ASP A 40 -9.17 12.25 -4.31
N GLU A 41 -10.00 12.27 -5.38
CA GLU A 41 -11.39 11.81 -5.34
C GLU A 41 -11.53 10.31 -5.09
N VAL A 42 -10.46 9.54 -5.27
CA VAL A 42 -10.42 8.11 -4.93
C VAL A 42 -9.69 7.90 -3.61
N VAL A 43 -8.54 8.56 -3.42
CA VAL A 43 -7.69 8.37 -2.25
C VAL A 43 -8.35 8.85 -0.96
N VAL A 44 -8.91 10.06 -0.97
CA VAL A 44 -9.51 10.62 0.25
C VAL A 44 -10.66 9.76 0.75
N PRO A 45 -11.65 9.34 -0.08
CA PRO A 45 -12.69 8.41 0.37
C PRO A 45 -12.16 7.06 0.84
N ALA A 46 -11.06 6.54 0.26
CA ALA A 46 -10.47 5.28 0.69
C ALA A 46 -9.94 5.37 2.14
N PHE A 47 -9.30 6.49 2.51
CA PHE A 47 -8.88 6.74 3.89
C PHE A 47 -10.05 6.89 4.85
N LEU A 48 -11.11 7.62 4.45
CA LEU A 48 -12.33 7.74 5.26
C LEU A 48 -12.96 6.35 5.52
N ASN A 49 -12.96 5.48 4.52
CA ASN A 49 -13.43 4.09 4.64
C ASN A 49 -12.55 3.20 5.53
N ARG A 50 -11.39 3.69 5.97
CA ARG A 50 -10.51 3.05 6.97
C ARG A 50 -10.56 3.73 8.34
N GLY A 51 -11.45 4.71 8.53
CA GLY A 51 -11.64 5.40 9.80
C GLY A 51 -10.70 6.60 10.02
N VAL A 52 -9.96 7.02 9.00
CA VAL A 52 -9.12 8.23 9.08
C VAL A 52 -10.00 9.48 9.03
N SER A 53 -9.61 10.52 9.76
CA SER A 53 -10.32 11.81 9.76
C SER A 53 -10.27 12.46 8.37
N LEU A 54 -11.24 13.30 8.03
CA LEU A 54 -11.22 14.02 6.75
C LEU A 54 -10.02 14.98 6.64
N GLU A 55 -9.59 15.56 7.76
CA GLU A 55 -8.45 16.44 7.82
C GLU A 55 -7.17 15.69 7.47
N ASP A 56 -6.89 14.59 8.16
CA ASP A 56 -5.72 13.74 7.90
C ASP A 56 -5.78 13.13 6.50
N ALA A 57 -6.96 12.63 6.08
CA ALA A 57 -7.13 12.03 4.75
C ALA A 57 -6.82 13.02 3.62
N ARG A 58 -7.07 14.32 3.81
CA ARG A 58 -6.72 15.36 2.83
C ARG A 58 -5.23 15.71 2.83
N ASP A 59 -4.54 15.46 3.94
CA ASP A 59 -3.10 15.70 4.11
C ASP A 59 -2.23 14.46 3.80
N TYR A 60 -2.79 13.47 3.11
CA TYR A 60 -2.04 12.27 2.74
C TYR A 60 -0.83 12.57 1.86
N ALA A 61 0.17 11.71 1.96
CA ALA A 61 1.32 11.66 1.07
C ALA A 61 1.51 10.26 0.49
N VAL A 62 2.40 10.18 -0.49
CA VAL A 62 2.80 8.94 -1.15
C VAL A 62 4.14 8.50 -0.56
N VAL A 63 4.22 7.23 -0.18
CA VAL A 63 5.42 6.59 0.33
C VAL A 63 5.90 5.59 -0.72
N GLY A 64 7.18 5.66 -1.09
CA GLY A 64 7.77 4.69 -2.00
C GLY A 64 7.21 4.79 -3.42
N CYS A 65 6.44 3.79 -3.84
CA CYS A 65 5.97 3.62 -5.21
C CYS A 65 4.58 4.24 -5.40
N VAL A 66 3.56 3.73 -4.73
CA VAL A 66 2.15 4.14 -4.88
C VAL A 66 1.39 4.13 -3.56
N GLU A 67 2.06 3.78 -2.48
CA GLU A 67 1.47 3.53 -1.19
C GLU A 67 1.12 4.85 -0.51
N LEU A 68 -0.01 4.86 0.18
CA LEU A 68 -0.62 6.08 0.70
C LEU A 68 -0.49 6.08 2.22
N SER A 69 -0.04 7.19 2.78
CA SER A 69 0.21 7.31 4.22
C SER A 69 -0.20 8.69 4.73
N ILE A 70 -0.48 8.79 6.03
CA ILE A 70 -0.61 10.09 6.69
C ILE A 70 0.76 10.47 7.26
N PRO A 71 1.40 11.54 6.76
CA PRO A 71 2.71 11.98 7.23
C PRO A 71 2.73 12.17 8.75
N GLY A 72 3.75 11.62 9.42
CA GLY A 72 3.92 11.79 10.86
C GLY A 72 2.86 11.13 11.74
N ARG A 73 1.93 10.33 11.19
CA ARG A 73 0.86 9.67 11.96
C ARG A 73 0.68 8.19 11.66
N THR A 74 1.24 7.69 10.56
CA THR A 74 1.02 6.31 10.12
C THR A 74 2.32 5.53 10.02
N TYR A 75 2.33 4.36 10.65
CA TYR A 75 3.31 3.29 10.40
C TYR A 75 2.62 2.18 9.62
N GLY A 76 2.71 2.26 8.29
CA GLY A 76 1.83 1.48 7.41
C GLY A 76 2.38 0.14 6.93
N LEU A 77 3.66 -0.16 7.20
CA LEU A 77 4.34 -1.37 6.71
C LEU A 77 4.00 -1.66 5.22
N HIS A 78 4.06 -0.59 4.42
CA HIS A 78 3.38 -0.46 3.14
C HIS A 78 3.76 -1.51 2.08
N ASP A 79 4.96 -2.09 2.18
CA ASP A 79 5.45 -3.18 1.32
C ASP A 79 6.01 -4.33 2.17
N ILE A 80 5.21 -4.85 3.09
CA ILE A 80 5.61 -5.98 3.95
C ILE A 80 5.66 -7.33 3.23
N ALA A 81 4.87 -7.48 2.16
CA ALA A 81 4.78 -8.72 1.40
C ALA A 81 4.22 -8.49 -0.02
N MET A 82 4.71 -9.29 -0.98
CA MET A 82 4.16 -9.37 -2.33
C MET A 82 3.49 -10.73 -2.54
N PHE A 83 2.25 -10.71 -3.04
CA PHE A 83 1.44 -11.93 -3.22
C PHE A 83 1.32 -12.32 -4.69
N ASN A 84 1.80 -13.51 -5.05
CA ASN A 84 1.68 -14.04 -6.41
C ASN A 84 0.33 -14.74 -6.63
N LEU A 85 -0.67 -13.98 -7.07
CA LEU A 85 -2.00 -14.51 -7.39
C LEU A 85 -1.97 -15.59 -8.49
N LEU A 86 -1.11 -15.44 -9.50
CA LEU A 86 -1.01 -16.41 -10.60
C LEU A 86 -0.52 -17.77 -10.13
N LYS A 87 0.36 -17.81 -9.12
CA LYS A 87 0.79 -19.09 -8.53
C LYS A 87 -0.38 -19.82 -7.87
N VAL A 88 -1.28 -19.10 -7.23
CA VAL A 88 -2.50 -19.67 -6.65
C VAL A 88 -3.42 -20.22 -7.73
N MET A 89 -3.54 -19.52 -8.85
CA MET A 89 -4.31 -19.99 -10.01
C MET A 89 -3.69 -21.27 -10.60
N GLU A 90 -2.37 -21.30 -10.78
CA GLU A 90 -1.64 -22.47 -11.27
C GLU A 90 -1.88 -23.70 -10.39
N ILE A 91 -1.74 -23.55 -9.07
CA ILE A 91 -2.00 -24.62 -8.10
C ILE A 91 -3.45 -25.10 -8.21
N SER A 92 -4.40 -24.17 -8.27
CA SER A 92 -5.83 -24.50 -8.33
C SER A 92 -6.19 -25.27 -9.60
N LEU A 93 -5.58 -24.93 -10.73
CA LEU A 93 -5.75 -25.64 -12.01
C LEU A 93 -5.11 -27.02 -11.97
N TYR A 94 -3.87 -27.11 -11.47
CA TYR A 94 -3.14 -28.38 -11.37
C TYR A 94 -3.87 -29.39 -10.48
N GLU A 95 -4.41 -28.96 -9.35
CA GLU A 95 -5.21 -29.81 -8.45
C GLU A 95 -6.54 -30.29 -9.05
N ASN A 96 -7.00 -29.68 -10.15
CA ASN A 96 -8.21 -30.09 -10.86
C ASN A 96 -7.91 -30.71 -12.24
N GLU A 97 -6.65 -31.03 -12.54
CA GLU A 97 -6.29 -31.72 -13.77
C GLU A 97 -6.99 -33.08 -13.86
N GLY A 98 -7.64 -33.36 -15.00
CA GLY A 98 -8.40 -34.60 -15.21
C GLY A 98 -9.75 -34.67 -14.49
N ASN A 99 -10.24 -33.56 -13.89
CA ASN A 99 -11.58 -33.52 -13.31
C ASN A 99 -12.64 -33.19 -14.38
N ASP A 100 -13.18 -34.23 -15.03
CA ASP A 100 -14.20 -34.10 -16.09
C ASP A 100 -15.55 -33.52 -15.61
N THR A 101 -15.76 -33.46 -14.30
CA THR A 101 -17.00 -32.92 -13.70
C THR A 101 -16.87 -31.46 -13.25
N LEU A 102 -15.69 -30.85 -13.42
CA LEU A 102 -15.41 -29.51 -12.97
C LEU A 102 -16.25 -28.47 -13.72
N THR A 103 -17.01 -27.67 -12.96
CA THR A 103 -17.66 -26.48 -13.51
C THR A 103 -16.80 -25.24 -13.28
N TYR A 104 -17.05 -24.20 -14.05
CA TYR A 104 -16.39 -22.91 -13.88
C TYR A 104 -16.61 -22.32 -12.48
N GLU A 105 -17.84 -22.43 -11.95
CA GLU A 105 -18.21 -21.92 -10.63
C GLU A 105 -17.47 -22.67 -9.53
N ALA A 106 -17.33 -23.99 -9.66
CA ALA A 106 -16.57 -24.82 -8.73
C ALA A 106 -15.08 -24.46 -8.75
N LEU A 107 -14.49 -24.27 -9.93
CA LEU A 107 -13.11 -23.82 -10.07
C LEU A 107 -12.91 -22.42 -9.45
N LEU A 108 -13.82 -21.48 -9.70
CA LEU A 108 -13.75 -20.13 -9.15
C LEU A 108 -13.85 -20.14 -7.62
N ALA A 109 -14.75 -20.96 -7.06
CA ALA A 109 -14.86 -21.15 -5.62
C ALA A 109 -13.57 -21.74 -5.04
N HIS A 110 -12.97 -22.72 -5.73
CA HIS A 110 -11.72 -23.33 -5.31
C HIS A 110 -10.55 -22.34 -5.32
N ILE A 111 -10.41 -21.55 -6.39
CA ILE A 111 -9.40 -20.47 -6.47
C ILE A 111 -9.58 -19.49 -5.31
N ARG A 112 -10.81 -19.04 -5.01
CA ARG A 112 -11.08 -18.12 -3.89
C ARG A 112 -10.68 -18.72 -2.55
N ALA A 113 -10.97 -20.01 -2.32
CA ALA A 113 -10.57 -20.72 -1.11
C ALA A 113 -9.05 -20.78 -0.98
N LYS A 114 -8.32 -21.07 -2.07
CA LYS A 114 -6.86 -21.10 -2.08
C LYS A 114 -6.25 -19.71 -1.86
N ILE A 115 -6.80 -18.67 -2.46
CA ILE A 115 -6.38 -17.28 -2.19
C ILE A 115 -6.50 -16.99 -0.69
N SER A 116 -7.65 -17.29 -0.09
CA SER A 116 -7.87 -17.09 1.35
C SER A 116 -6.84 -17.84 2.20
N HIS A 117 -6.56 -19.10 1.85
CA HIS A 117 -5.57 -19.91 2.57
C HIS A 117 -4.16 -19.31 2.50
N TYR A 118 -3.67 -18.98 1.30
CA TYR A 118 -2.31 -18.46 1.15
C TYR A 118 -2.15 -17.03 1.67
N ILE A 119 -3.20 -16.20 1.61
CA ILE A 119 -3.19 -14.88 2.28
C ILE A 119 -3.08 -15.06 3.80
N THR A 120 -3.75 -16.06 4.39
CA THR A 120 -3.65 -16.33 5.84
C THR A 120 -2.20 -16.64 6.23
N LEU A 121 -1.52 -17.51 5.47
CA LEU A 121 -0.11 -17.81 5.70
C LEU A 121 0.80 -16.59 5.54
N MET A 122 0.52 -15.74 4.55
CA MET A 122 1.26 -14.49 4.35
C MET A 122 1.11 -13.55 5.54
N VAL A 123 -0.12 -13.38 6.06
CA VAL A 123 -0.40 -12.56 7.25
C VAL A 123 0.31 -13.11 8.49
N GLU A 124 0.30 -14.43 8.70
CA GLU A 124 1.05 -15.06 9.79
C GLU A 124 2.54 -14.75 9.69
N GLY A 125 3.13 -14.87 8.49
CA GLY A 125 4.52 -14.49 8.25
C GLY A 125 4.81 -13.01 8.52
N SER A 126 3.95 -12.12 8.03
CA SER A 126 4.06 -10.68 8.28
C SER A 126 4.00 -10.33 9.76
N ASN A 127 3.10 -10.96 10.53
CA ASN A 127 2.99 -10.74 11.97
C ASN A 127 4.24 -11.21 12.74
N ILE A 128 4.86 -12.30 12.32
CA ILE A 128 6.13 -12.77 12.90
C ILE A 128 7.23 -11.73 12.66
N CYS A 129 7.31 -11.17 11.44
CA CYS A 129 8.26 -10.10 11.14
C CYS A 129 8.00 -8.84 11.97
N ASP A 130 6.74 -8.44 12.13
CA ASP A 130 6.35 -7.26 12.92
C ASP A 130 6.74 -7.41 14.41
N ILE A 131 6.41 -8.56 15.01
CA ILE A 131 6.85 -8.92 16.36
C ILE A 131 8.38 -8.91 16.48
N GLY A 132 9.08 -9.41 15.46
CA GLY A 132 10.53 -9.39 15.40
C GLY A 132 11.10 -7.96 15.44
N HIS A 133 10.48 -7.02 14.72
CA HIS A 133 10.90 -5.61 14.74
C HIS A 133 10.67 -4.98 16.11
N ARG A 134 9.51 -5.23 16.72
CA ARG A 134 9.20 -4.78 18.08
C ARG A 134 10.25 -5.24 19.09
N ASP A 135 10.57 -6.53 19.09
CA ASP A 135 11.40 -7.13 20.14
C ASP A 135 12.90 -6.85 19.95
N TRP A 136 13.36 -6.70 18.71
CA TRP A 136 14.80 -6.69 18.39
C TRP A 136 15.30 -5.46 17.64
N ALA A 137 14.40 -4.66 17.04
CA ALA A 137 14.76 -3.51 16.23
C ALA A 137 13.88 -2.27 16.49
N PRO A 138 13.74 -1.81 17.75
CA PRO A 138 13.08 -0.54 18.02
C PRO A 138 13.82 0.60 17.31
N VAL A 139 13.08 1.63 16.89
CA VAL A 139 13.61 2.75 16.10
C VAL A 139 13.32 4.11 16.74
N PRO A 140 13.94 4.44 17.90
CA PRO A 140 13.60 5.63 18.68
C PRO A 140 13.68 6.95 17.92
N LEU A 141 14.64 7.06 16.98
CA LEU A 141 14.78 8.25 16.14
C LEU A 141 13.55 8.43 15.24
N LEU A 142 13.08 7.37 14.57
CA LEU A 142 11.86 7.43 13.76
C LEU A 142 10.64 7.72 14.66
N SER A 143 10.54 7.04 15.79
CA SER A 143 9.46 7.24 16.77
C SER A 143 9.36 8.69 17.23
N SER A 144 10.47 9.42 17.32
CA SER A 144 10.46 10.85 17.67
C SER A 144 9.81 11.77 16.62
N PHE A 145 9.63 11.30 15.38
CA PHE A 145 8.97 12.02 14.29
C PHE A 145 7.53 11.57 14.04
N ILE A 146 7.05 10.55 14.76
CA ILE A 146 5.67 10.06 14.65
C ILE A 146 4.88 10.53 15.86
N SER A 147 3.68 11.04 15.59
CA SER A 147 2.74 11.50 16.61
C SER A 147 2.41 10.38 17.59
N ASP A 148 2.09 10.77 18.82
CA ASP A 148 1.73 9.90 19.94
C ASP A 148 2.84 9.01 20.51
N CYS A 149 3.86 8.62 19.74
CA CYS A 149 4.96 7.75 20.24
C CYS A 149 5.62 8.30 21.50
N LEU A 150 5.95 9.61 21.49
CA LEU A 150 6.56 10.29 22.64
C LEU A 150 5.60 10.43 23.82
N GLU A 151 4.32 10.71 23.55
CA GLU A 151 3.29 10.85 24.60
C GLU A 151 3.01 9.52 25.29
N LYS A 152 2.91 8.44 24.50
CA LYS A 152 2.74 7.07 25.00
C LYS A 152 4.02 6.46 25.57
N GLY A 153 5.17 7.08 25.32
CA GLY A 153 6.48 6.58 25.73
C GLY A 153 6.79 5.21 25.11
N ARG A 154 6.32 4.97 23.87
CA ARG A 154 6.36 3.67 23.21
C ARG A 154 6.93 3.81 21.80
N ASP A 155 7.74 2.84 21.39
CA ASP A 155 8.32 2.84 20.04
C ASP A 155 7.25 2.59 18.98
N ILE A 156 7.43 3.14 17.79
CA ILE A 156 6.48 2.97 16.68
C ILE A 156 6.30 1.49 16.29
N THR A 157 7.35 0.67 16.42
CA THR A 157 7.29 -0.78 16.17
C THR A 157 6.45 -1.54 17.21
N ASP A 158 6.14 -0.90 18.33
CA ASP A 158 5.28 -1.45 19.39
C ASP A 158 3.91 -0.75 19.41
N GLY A 159 3.55 0.03 18.39
CA GLY A 159 2.27 0.73 18.34
C GLY A 159 2.21 1.98 19.23
N GLY A 160 3.32 2.73 19.25
CA GLY A 160 3.41 4.09 19.80
C GLY A 160 2.39 5.07 19.24
#